data_AF-A0A3N4PZ48-F1
#
_entry.id   AF-A0A3N4PZ48-F1
#
_cell.length_a   1.000
_cell.length_b   1.000
_cell.length_c   1.000
_cell.angle_alpha   90.00
_cell.angle_beta   90.00
_cell.angle_gamma   90.00
#
_symmetry.space_group_name_H-M   'P 1'
#
loop_
_entity.id
_entity.type
_entity.pdbx_description
1 polymer ?
#
loop_
_entity_poly.entity_id
_entity_poly.type
_entity_poly.pdbx_seq_one_letter_code
_entity_poly.pdbx_strand_id
1 'polypeptide(L)'
;MNLKSTPNNLAKLEKIFEEAKYILRYEKGTFNSGYCVLEHKKVVVINKFLNVEGRINTLMDILPSIALEEGYLTPESQKLYRQVVDSRNAEAAGGEEEENPSTETPA
;
A
#
# COMPACT_ATOMS: atom_id res chain seq x y z
N MET A 1 9.82 -4.50 -8.31
CA MET A 1 10.70 -3.32 -8.11
C MET A 1 11.60 -3.53 -6.90
N ASN A 2 12.90 -3.21 -6.98
CA ASN A 2 13.77 -3.24 -5.80
C ASN A 2 13.89 -1.83 -5.20
N LEU A 3 12.94 -1.48 -4.33
CA LEU A 3 12.94 -0.21 -3.60
C LEU A 3 13.99 -0.30 -2.48
N LYS A 4 15.06 0.51 -2.56
CA LYS A 4 16.13 0.46 -1.55
C LYS A 4 15.57 0.61 -0.13
N SER A 5 16.01 -0.29 0.75
CA SER A 5 15.65 -0.38 2.16
C SER A 5 16.17 0.80 3.00
N THR A 6 15.74 2.02 2.66
CA THR A 6 16.13 3.25 3.36
C THR A 6 14.99 3.73 4.26
N PRO A 7 15.30 4.31 5.42
CA PRO A 7 14.27 4.88 6.30
C PRO A 7 13.45 5.98 5.63
N ASN A 8 14.05 6.70 4.66
CA ASN A 8 13.35 7.73 3.91
C ASN A 8 12.25 7.13 3.00
N ASN A 9 12.52 5.97 2.37
CA ASN A 9 11.50 5.28 1.58
C ASN A 9 10.41 4.68 2.47
N LEU A 10 10.77 4.16 3.63
CA LEU A 10 9.80 3.67 4.61
C LEU A 10 8.82 4.80 5.00
N ALA A 11 9.35 5.97 5.40
CA ALA A 11 8.51 7.12 5.79
C ALA A 11 7.58 7.58 4.65
N LYS A 12 8.04 7.54 3.39
CA LYS A 12 7.19 7.83 2.23
C LYS A 12 6.04 6.84 2.09
N LEU A 13 6.31 5.55 2.25
CA LEU A 13 5.26 4.52 2.22
C LEU A 13 4.27 4.73 3.37
N GLU A 14 4.76 4.97 4.60
CA GLU A 14 3.90 5.25 5.75
C GLU A 14 2.99 6.46 5.51
N LYS A 15 3.52 7.50 4.88
CA LYS A 15 2.77 8.70 4.51
C LYS A 15 1.62 8.41 3.53
N ILE A 16 1.82 7.52 2.56
CA ILE A 16 0.77 7.09 1.63
C ILE A 16 -0.41 6.51 2.41
N PHE A 17 -0.15 5.62 3.38
CA PHE A 17 -1.20 5.05 4.23
C PHE A 17 -1.88 6.11 5.11
N GLU A 18 -1.11 7.06 5.66
CA GLU A 18 -1.68 8.15 6.46
C GLU A 18 -2.60 9.04 5.62
N GLU A 19 -2.17 9.44 4.43
CA GLU A 19 -2.97 10.21 3.45
C GLU A 19 -4.24 9.44 3.05
N ALA A 20 -4.12 8.12 2.88
CA ALA A 20 -5.20 7.20 2.60
C ALA A 20 -6.24 7.02 3.73
N LYS A 21 -6.04 7.68 4.88
CA LYS A 21 -6.79 7.46 6.13
C LYS A 21 -6.65 6.04 6.70
N TYR A 22 -5.55 5.37 6.42
CA TYR A 22 -5.19 4.12 7.08
C TYR A 22 -4.32 4.38 8.32
N ILE A 23 -4.57 3.60 9.37
CA ILE A 23 -3.82 3.68 10.62
C ILE A 23 -2.79 2.56 10.62
N LEU A 24 -1.51 2.93 10.57
CA LEU A 24 -0.41 1.99 10.77
C LEU A 24 -0.15 1.77 12.26
N ARG A 25 -0.13 0.51 12.69
CA ARG A 25 0.26 0.11 14.05
C ARG A 25 1.35 -0.93 14.04
N TYR A 26 2.38 -0.69 14.85
CA TYR A 26 3.44 -1.66 15.10
C TYR A 26 3.12 -2.44 16.37
N GLU A 27 2.87 -3.73 16.24
CA GLU A 27 2.48 -4.61 17.35
C GLU A 27 3.33 -5.87 17.40
N LYS A 28 3.33 -6.52 18.57
CA LYS A 28 3.96 -7.83 18.76
C LYS A 28 2.98 -8.94 18.33
N GLY A 29 2.99 -9.28 17.05
CA GLY A 29 2.13 -10.34 16.50
C GLY A 29 2.90 -11.36 15.66
N THR A 30 2.50 -12.63 15.75
CA THR A 30 2.98 -13.69 14.86
C THR A 30 2.01 -13.83 13.70
N PHE A 31 2.12 -12.93 12.72
CA PHE A 31 1.35 -13.02 11.47
C PHE A 31 2.13 -13.88 10.46
N ASN A 32 1.48 -14.80 9.75
CA ASN A 32 2.15 -15.65 8.74
C ASN A 32 2.92 -14.82 7.70
N SER A 33 2.36 -13.69 7.26
CA SER A 33 2.99 -12.79 6.29
C SER A 33 3.76 -11.63 6.95
N GLY A 34 3.81 -11.57 8.28
CA GLY A 34 4.43 -10.46 9.03
C GLY A 34 3.55 -9.21 9.22
N TYR A 35 2.31 -9.22 8.71
CA TYR A 35 1.32 -8.15 8.88
C TYR A 35 -0.12 -8.67 8.89
N CYS A 36 -1.05 -7.80 9.29
CA CYS A 36 -2.48 -7.99 9.19
C CYS A 36 -3.16 -6.68 8.78
N VAL A 37 -4.09 -6.73 7.84
CA VAL A 37 -4.88 -5.57 7.40
C VAL A 37 -6.33 -5.77 7.82
N LEU A 38 -6.91 -4.75 8.46
CA LEU A 38 -8.33 -4.64 8.73
C LEU A 38 -8.93 -3.58 7.81
N GLU A 39 -9.36 -3.97 6.62
CA GLU A 39 -10.00 -3.09 5.64
C GLU A 39 -11.21 -2.34 6.22
N HIS A 40 -12.07 -3.05 6.94
CA HIS A 40 -13.27 -2.46 7.58
C HIS A 40 -12.95 -1.32 8.56
N LYS A 41 -11.79 -1.36 9.20
CA LYS A 41 -11.35 -0.32 10.16
C LYS A 41 -10.27 0.58 9.58
N LYS A 42 -9.82 0.32 8.34
CA LYS A 42 -8.63 0.92 7.73
C LYS A 42 -7.41 0.87 8.66
N VAL A 43 -7.18 -0.25 9.33
CA VAL A 43 -6.03 -0.43 10.23
C VAL A 43 -5.08 -1.46 9.66
N VAL A 44 -3.81 -1.10 9.55
CA VAL A 44 -2.74 -1.99 9.12
C VAL A 44 -1.82 -2.24 10.31
N VAL A 45 -1.71 -3.50 10.72
CA VAL A 45 -0.88 -3.94 11.83
C VAL A 45 0.36 -4.62 11.27
N ILE A 46 1.54 -4.09 11.57
CA ILE A 46 2.83 -4.61 11.12
C ILE A 46 3.57 -5.18 12.32
N ASN A 47 4.20 -6.34 12.12
CA ASN A 47 5.05 -6.92 13.15
C ASN A 47 6.24 -6.00 13.45
N LYS A 48 6.35 -5.52 14.70
CA LYS A 48 7.43 -4.62 15.11
C LYS A 48 8.83 -5.23 14.99
N PHE A 49 8.95 -6.56 14.98
CA PHE A 49 10.21 -7.29 14.87
C PHE A 49 10.79 -7.31 13.45
N LEU A 50 10.05 -6.82 12.45
CA LEU A 50 10.55 -6.67 11.09
C LEU A 50 11.58 -5.54 10.99
N ASN A 51 12.69 -5.81 10.30
CA ASN A 51 13.68 -4.81 9.90
C ASN A 51 13.08 -3.83 8.87
N VAL A 52 13.78 -2.71 8.62
CA VAL A 52 13.35 -1.68 7.65
C VAL A 52 13.02 -2.27 6.28
N GLU A 53 13.85 -3.18 5.78
CA GLU A 53 13.62 -3.91 4.52
C GLU A 53 12.35 -4.75 4.55
N GLY A 54 12.16 -5.50 5.65
CA GLY A 54 10.96 -6.31 5.85
C GLY A 54 9.73 -5.42 5.80
N ARG A 55 9.70 -4.36 6.62
CA ARG A 55 8.58 -3.39 6.68
C ARG A 55 8.27 -2.76 5.34
N ILE A 56 9.28 -2.35 4.57
CA ILE A 56 9.10 -1.79 3.23
C ILE A 56 8.45 -2.81 2.31
N ASN A 57 8.96 -4.04 2.26
CA ASN A 57 8.35 -5.12 1.46
C ASN A 57 6.91 -5.37 1.89
N THR A 58 6.64 -5.39 3.20
CA THR A 58 5.29 -5.59 3.73
C THR A 58 4.34 -4.49 3.29
N LEU A 59 4.75 -3.22 3.42
CA LEU A 59 3.95 -2.07 2.98
C LEU A 59 3.72 -2.08 1.47
N MET A 60 4.72 -2.45 0.68
CA MET A 60 4.59 -2.59 -0.78
C MET A 60 3.65 -3.72 -1.19
N ASP A 61 3.56 -4.79 -0.40
CA ASP A 61 2.64 -5.90 -0.65
C ASP A 61 1.19 -5.53 -0.28
N ILE A 62 1.03 -4.78 0.82
CA ILE A 62 -0.27 -4.28 1.27
C ILE A 62 -0.84 -3.24 0.31
N LEU A 63 0.01 -2.32 -0.20
CA LEU A 63 -0.40 -1.18 -1.02
C LEU A 63 -1.37 -1.54 -2.16
N PRO A 64 -1.05 -2.47 -3.07
CA PRO A 64 -1.97 -2.89 -4.14
C PRO A 64 -3.13 -3.76 -3.64
N SER A 65 -2.99 -4.39 -2.48
CA SER A 65 -4.03 -5.25 -1.91
C SER A 65 -5.16 -4.45 -1.26
N ILE A 66 -4.93 -3.19 -0.89
CA ILE A 66 -5.95 -2.33 -0.27
C ILE A 66 -6.64 -1.46 -1.31
N ALA A 67 -7.96 -1.30 -1.18
CA ALA A 67 -8.70 -0.32 -1.94
C ALA A 67 -8.32 1.10 -1.47
N LEU A 68 -7.42 1.73 -2.24
CA LEU A 68 -6.94 3.09 -2.04
C LEU A 68 -7.57 4.01 -3.09
N GLU A 69 -8.19 5.10 -2.65
CA GLU A 69 -8.64 6.17 -3.54
C GLU A 69 -7.50 7.17 -3.79
N GLU A 70 -7.04 7.25 -5.04
CA GLU A 70 -5.98 8.17 -5.46
C GLU A 70 -6.29 9.64 -5.15
N GLY A 71 -7.56 10.02 -5.01
CA GLY A 71 -8.00 11.38 -4.66
C GLY A 71 -7.54 11.86 -3.27
N TYR A 72 -7.18 10.97 -2.35
CA TYR A 72 -6.67 11.36 -1.03
C TYR A 72 -5.16 11.59 -0.97
N LEU A 73 -4.44 11.20 -2.02
CA LEU A 73 -2.98 11.24 -2.03
C LEU A 73 -2.45 12.48 -2.74
N THR A 74 -1.33 12.99 -2.22
CA THR A 74 -0.53 13.97 -2.95
C THR A 74 0.04 13.40 -4.25
N PRO A 75 0.35 14.25 -5.25
CA PRO A 75 0.89 13.81 -6.54
C PRO A 75 2.20 13.01 -6.43
N GLU A 76 3.03 13.27 -5.41
CA GLU A 76 4.22 12.47 -5.12
C GLU A 76 3.86 11.05 -4.66
N SER A 77 2.88 10.93 -3.76
CA SER A 77 2.39 9.66 -3.22
C SER A 77 1.66 8.84 -4.28
N GLN A 78 0.84 9.48 -5.13
CA GLN A 78 0.21 8.84 -6.29
C GLN A 78 1.23 8.24 -7.23
N LYS A 79 2.31 8.97 -7.55
CA LYS A 79 3.38 8.47 -8.42
C LYS A 79 4.03 7.21 -7.84
N LEU A 80 4.34 7.23 -6.54
CA LEU A 80 4.91 6.09 -5.83
C LEU A 80 3.95 4.89 -5.83
N TYR A 81 2.68 5.11 -5.50
CA TYR A 81 1.64 4.09 -5.52
C TYR A 81 1.52 3.44 -6.90
N ARG A 82 1.38 4.26 -7.95
CA ARG A 82 1.32 3.80 -9.36
C ARG A 82 2.53 2.95 -9.72
N GLN A 83 3.74 3.36 -9.31
CA GLN A 83 4.95 2.57 -9.55
C GLN A 83 4.93 1.23 -8.82
N VAL A 84 4.43 1.16 -7.59
CA VAL A 84 4.32 -0.09 -6.82
C VAL A 84 3.29 -1.03 -7.46
N VAL A 85 2.11 -0.52 -7.80
CA VAL A 85 1.04 -1.28 -8.47
C VAL A 85 1.51 -1.83 -9.82
N ASP A 86 2.10 -0.98 -10.66
CA ASP A 86 2.62 -1.38 -11.98
C ASP A 86 3.71 -2.46 -11.86
N SER A 87 4.59 -2.31 -10.88
CA SER A 87 5.64 -3.29 -10.60
C SER A 87 5.11 -4.64 -10.14
N ARG A 88 3.98 -4.66 -9.42
CA ARG A 88 3.32 -5.91 -8.98
C ARG A 88 2.51 -6.54 -10.10
N ASN A 89 1.85 -5.72 -10.92
CA ASN A 89 1.10 -6.16 -12.08
C ASN A 89 2.03 -6.81 -13.14
N ALA A 90 3.25 -6.31 -13.27
CA ALA A 90 4.29 -6.92 -14.12
C ALA A 90 4.72 -8.33 -13.64
N GLU A 91 4.59 -8.64 -12.35
CA GLU A 91 4.87 -9.97 -11.77
C GLU A 91 3.62 -10.87 -11.77
N ALA A 92 2.42 -10.29 -11.85
CA ALA A 92 1.13 -10.96 -11.67
C ALA A 92 0.28 -11.04 -12.95
N ALA A 93 0.89 -11.01 -14.15
CA ALA A 93 0.22 -11.15 -15.45
C ALA A 93 -0.45 -12.52 -15.67
N GLY A 94 -1.53 -12.73 -14.92
CA GLY A 94 -2.44 -13.87 -14.89
C GLY A 94 -3.62 -13.52 -14.00
N GLY A 95 -4.38 -12.49 -14.37
CA GLY A 95 -5.61 -12.06 -13.70
C GLY A 95 -6.10 -10.68 -14.14
N GLU A 96 -6.94 -10.68 -15.18
CA GLU A 96 -7.92 -9.65 -15.61
C GLU A 96 -8.75 -9.10 -14.41
N GLU A 97 -9.42 -7.93 -14.36
CA GLU A 97 -9.70 -6.74 -15.19
C GLU A 97 -10.45 -5.72 -14.27
N GLU A 98 -10.37 -4.40 -14.59
CA GLU A 98 -11.42 -3.33 -14.53
C GLU A 98 -12.27 -3.09 -13.23
N GLU A 99 -12.59 -1.89 -12.71
CA GLU A 99 -13.39 -0.77 -13.26
C GLU A 99 -13.47 0.34 -12.17
N ASN A 100 -13.23 1.65 -12.42
CA ASN A 100 -14.33 2.62 -12.59
C ASN A 100 -13.86 4.02 -13.01
N PRO A 101 -14.19 4.49 -14.22
CA PRO A 101 -14.39 5.91 -14.48
C PRO A 101 -15.87 6.26 -14.22
N SER A 102 -16.18 6.69 -12.99
CA SER A 102 -17.41 7.43 -12.73
C SER A 102 -17.26 8.86 -13.26
N THR A 103 -17.77 9.16 -14.45
CA THR A 103 -18.37 10.47 -14.77
C THR A 103 -19.08 10.43 -16.12
N GLU A 104 -20.37 10.12 -16.10
CA GLU A 104 -21.32 10.54 -17.14
C GLU A 104 -22.61 11.02 -16.44
N THR A 105 -22.75 12.33 -16.32
CA THR A 105 -23.95 13.03 -15.81
C THR A 105 -24.82 13.43 -17.02
N PRO A 106 -26.16 13.39 -16.91
CA PRO A 106 -27.07 13.29 -18.06
C PRO A 106 -27.41 14.64 -18.70
N ALA A 107 -27.80 14.60 -19.98
CA ALA A 107 -28.56 15.65 -20.65
C ALA A 107 -29.63 15.02 -21.54
#